data_AF-A0A6D2G1B3-F1
#
_entry.id   AF-A0A6D2G1B3-F1
#
_cell.length_a   1.000
_cell.length_b   1.000
_cell.length_c   1.000
_cell.angle_alpha   90.00
_cell.angle_beta   90.00
_cell.angle_gamma   90.00
#
_symmetry.space_group_name_H-M   'P 1'
#
loop_
_entity.id
_entity.type
_entity.pdbx_description
1 polymer ?
#
loop_
_entity_poly.entity_id
_entity_poly.type
_entity_poly.pdbx_seq_one_letter_code
_entity_poly.pdbx_strand_id
1 'polypeptide(L)'
;MSCEELEIVWNNIKAEARALADCEPMLASFYHATLLKHENLGSALSYMLANKLASPIMPAIAIREVVEEAYAADPEMIASAACDIQAVRTRDPAVDKYSTPLLYLKGFHALQAYRIGHWLWNKGRRALAIFLQNQVSVSFQVDIHPAAKNWPWDYARPCHRYCGGGDGGY
;
A
#
# COMPACT_ATOMS: atom_id res chain seq x y z
N MET A 1 10.56 -7.04 -7.62
CA MET A 1 11.29 -6.89 -6.35
C MET A 1 11.47 -8.29 -5.79
N SER A 2 12.64 -8.65 -5.28
CA SER A 2 12.86 -9.98 -4.71
C SER A 2 12.17 -10.14 -3.35
N CYS A 3 11.98 -11.38 -2.89
CA CYS A 3 11.44 -11.67 -1.55
C CYS A 3 12.32 -11.06 -0.43
N GLU A 4 13.64 -11.09 -0.64
CA GLU A 4 14.63 -10.54 0.30
C GLU A 4 14.53 -9.01 0.41
N GLU A 5 14.37 -8.30 -0.71
CA GLU A 5 14.14 -6.85 -0.72
C GLU A 5 12.86 -6.46 0.01
N LEU A 6 11.79 -7.27 -0.11
CA LEU A 6 10.53 -7.07 0.62
C LEU A 6 10.74 -7.20 2.13
N GLU A 7 11.46 -8.23 2.58
CA GLU A 7 11.77 -8.45 3.99
C GLU A 7 12.62 -7.31 4.55
N ILE A 8 13.58 -6.78 3.80
CA ILE A 8 14.38 -5.63 4.21
C ILE A 8 13.50 -4.39 4.45
N VAL A 9 12.58 -4.09 3.52
CA VAL A 9 11.63 -2.96 3.69
C VAL A 9 10.79 -3.16 4.95
N TRP A 10 10.27 -4.38 5.17
CA TRP A 10 9.44 -4.68 6.32
C TRP A 10 10.21 -4.60 7.66
N ASN A 11 11.44 -5.11 7.70
CA ASN A 11 12.30 -5.04 8.88
C ASN A 11 12.63 -3.60 9.26
N ASN A 12 12.88 -2.73 8.28
CA ASN A 12 13.06 -1.30 8.51
C ASN A 12 11.79 -0.66 9.10
N ILE A 13 10.61 -0.99 8.57
CA ILE A 13 9.32 -0.51 9.11
C ILE A 13 9.14 -0.96 10.57
N LYS A 14 9.44 -2.23 10.91
CA LYS A 14 9.34 -2.71 12.30
C LYS A 14 10.33 -2.00 13.22
N ALA A 15 11.55 -1.73 12.77
CA ALA A 15 12.55 -1.01 13.56
C ALA A 15 12.10 0.44 13.83
N GLU A 16 11.61 1.15 12.80
CA GLU A 16 11.04 2.49 12.94
C GLU A 16 9.84 2.51 13.88
N ALA A 17 8.93 1.54 13.76
CA ALA A 17 7.74 1.45 14.59
C ALA A 17 8.06 1.26 16.08
N ARG A 18 9.13 0.52 16.42
CA ARG A 18 9.60 0.39 17.82
C ARG A 18 10.07 1.74 18.36
N ALA A 19 10.95 2.41 17.61
CA ALA A 19 11.44 3.74 17.99
C ALA A 19 10.31 4.77 18.11
N LEU A 20 9.31 4.73 17.21
CA LEU A 20 8.14 5.60 17.27
C LEU A 20 7.26 5.33 18.49
N ALA A 21 7.07 4.07 18.87
CA ALA A 21 6.29 3.69 20.04
C ALA A 21 6.99 4.12 21.35
N ASP A 22 8.31 4.01 21.40
CA ASP A 22 9.11 4.45 22.56
C ASP A 22 9.12 5.98 22.70
N CYS A 23 9.21 6.70 21.58
CA CYS A 23 9.23 8.17 21.57
C CYS A 23 7.87 8.82 21.83
N GLU A 24 6.77 8.19 21.40
CA GLU A 24 5.42 8.75 21.54
C GLU A 24 4.45 7.75 22.20
N PRO A 25 4.39 7.73 23.55
CA PRO A 25 3.56 6.79 24.30
C PRO A 25 2.07 6.85 23.98
N MET A 26 1.54 8.02 23.59
CA MET A 26 0.12 8.14 23.21
C MET A 26 -0.21 7.33 21.96
N LEU A 27 0.76 7.16 21.05
CA LEU A 27 0.60 6.41 19.81
C LEU A 27 1.17 4.99 19.89
N ALA A 28 1.79 4.61 21.01
CA ALA A 28 2.39 3.28 21.17
C ALA A 28 1.40 2.16 20.81
N SER A 29 0.18 2.18 21.38
CA SER A 29 -0.86 1.18 21.08
C SER A 29 -1.25 1.17 19.60
N PHE A 30 -1.25 2.32 18.94
CA PHE A 30 -1.51 2.43 17.51
C PHE A 30 -0.41 1.76 16.69
N TYR A 31 0.87 2.08 16.95
CA TYR A 31 2.01 1.44 16.27
C TYR A 31 2.09 -0.06 16.54
N HIS A 32 1.76 -0.50 17.76
CA HIS A 32 1.67 -1.91 18.10
C HIS A 32 0.60 -2.63 17.29
N ALA A 33 -0.62 -2.07 17.24
CA ALA A 33 -1.74 -2.69 16.56
C ALA A 33 -1.57 -2.71 15.03
N THR A 34 -0.92 -1.70 14.45
CA THR A 34 -0.79 -1.52 13.00
C THR A 34 0.46 -2.13 12.39
N LEU A 35 1.56 -2.19 13.13
CA LEU A 35 2.87 -2.61 12.62
C LEU A 35 3.47 -3.74 13.44
N LEU A 36 3.68 -3.54 14.75
CA LEU A 36 4.51 -4.46 15.54
C LEU A 36 3.87 -5.84 15.78
N LYS A 37 2.54 -5.92 15.76
CA LYS A 37 1.79 -7.18 15.87
C LYS A 37 1.86 -8.05 14.60
N HIS A 38 2.27 -7.47 13.47
CA HIS A 38 2.25 -8.17 12.19
C HIS A 38 3.62 -8.80 11.86
N GLU A 39 3.57 -9.92 11.13
CA GLU A 39 4.78 -10.65 10.72
C GLU A 39 5.30 -10.23 9.36
N ASN A 40 4.45 -9.67 8.49
CA ASN A 40 4.82 -9.23 7.14
C ASN A 40 4.04 -7.97 6.71
N LEU A 41 4.54 -7.32 5.65
CA LEU A 41 3.97 -6.10 5.10
C LEU A 41 2.51 -6.29 4.64
N GLY A 42 2.18 -7.43 4.01
CA GLY A 42 0.83 -7.73 3.54
C GLY A 42 -0.20 -7.75 4.67
N SER A 43 0.16 -8.33 5.82
CA SER A 43 -0.70 -8.39 7.01
C SER A 43 -0.92 -7.02 7.64
N ALA A 44 0.11 -6.16 7.65
CA ALA A 44 -0.01 -4.79 8.11
C ALA A 44 -0.85 -3.93 7.15
N LEU A 45 -0.64 -4.10 5.84
CA LEU A 45 -1.43 -3.43 4.80
C LEU A 45 -2.91 -3.81 4.86
N SER A 46 -3.22 -5.11 5.05
CA SER A 46 -4.61 -5.56 5.16
C SER A 46 -5.30 -4.92 6.35
N TYR A 47 -4.62 -4.85 7.50
CA TYR A 47 -5.11 -4.17 8.69
C TYR A 47 -5.32 -2.66 8.49
N MET A 48 -4.36 -1.98 7.85
CA MET A 48 -4.42 -0.54 7.60
C MET A 48 -5.54 -0.16 6.64
N LEU A 49 -5.66 -0.87 5.51
CA LEU A 49 -6.71 -0.63 4.52
C LEU A 49 -8.09 -0.93 5.08
N ALA A 50 -8.23 -2.04 5.81
CA ALA A 50 -9.47 -2.42 6.46
C ALA A 50 -9.99 -1.33 7.39
N ASN A 51 -9.14 -0.81 8.27
CA ASN A 51 -9.55 0.22 9.22
C ASN A 51 -9.88 1.57 8.55
N LYS A 52 -9.20 1.92 7.45
CA LYS A 52 -9.44 3.19 6.75
C LYS A 52 -10.65 3.17 5.80
N LEU A 53 -11.02 2.00 5.30
CA LEU A 53 -12.15 1.82 4.38
C LEU A 53 -13.44 1.37 5.08
N ALA A 54 -13.35 1.02 6.36
CA ALA A 54 -14.47 0.56 7.17
C ALA A 54 -15.64 1.56 7.16
N SER A 55 -16.84 1.02 7.07
CA SER A 55 -18.09 1.77 7.19
C SER A 55 -19.14 0.93 7.92
N PRO A 56 -20.27 1.54 8.33
CA PRO A 56 -21.38 0.77 8.88
C PRO A 56 -21.91 -0.32 7.95
N ILE A 57 -21.74 -0.16 6.63
CA ILE A 57 -22.16 -1.13 5.62
C ILE A 57 -21.16 -2.29 5.51
N MET A 58 -19.86 -1.98 5.56
CA MET A 58 -18.79 -2.97 5.44
C MET A 58 -17.77 -2.78 6.58
N PRO A 59 -17.87 -3.59 7.66
CA PRO A 59 -16.97 -3.46 8.80
C PRO A 59 -15.54 -3.83 8.41
N ALA A 60 -14.56 -3.34 9.18
CA ALA A 60 -13.14 -3.57 8.93
C ALA A 60 -12.79 -5.05 8.75
N ILE A 61 -13.41 -5.95 9.53
CA ILE A 61 -13.18 -7.39 9.41
C ILE A 61 -13.52 -7.95 8.02
N ALA A 62 -14.67 -7.54 7.45
CA ALA A 62 -15.09 -7.99 6.12
C ALA A 62 -14.21 -7.41 5.01
N ILE A 63 -13.75 -6.17 5.16
CA ILE A 63 -12.80 -5.56 4.22
C ILE A 63 -11.47 -6.31 4.28
N ARG A 64 -10.99 -6.62 5.48
CA ARG A 64 -9.73 -7.32 5.68
C ARG A 64 -9.72 -8.68 5.02
N GLU A 65 -10.80 -9.46 5.15
CA GLU A 65 -10.94 -10.76 4.48
C GLU A 65 -10.80 -10.63 2.96
N VAL A 66 -11.45 -9.63 2.35
CA VAL A 66 -11.37 -9.38 0.90
C VAL A 66 -9.95 -8.97 0.47
N VAL A 67 -9.28 -8.14 1.28
CA VAL A 67 -7.90 -7.72 1.01
C VAL A 67 -6.93 -8.91 1.12
N GLU A 68 -7.08 -9.75 2.14
CA GLU A 68 -6.25 -10.94 2.33
C GLU A 68 -6.51 -11.98 1.22
N GLU A 69 -7.75 -12.15 0.77
CA GLU A 69 -8.10 -12.97 -0.41
C GLU A 69 -7.37 -12.48 -1.67
N ALA A 70 -7.39 -11.17 -1.91
CA ALA A 70 -6.74 -10.57 -3.07
C ALA A 70 -5.20 -10.74 -3.01
N TYR A 71 -4.59 -10.52 -1.84
CA TYR A 71 -3.16 -10.71 -1.64
C TYR A 71 -2.71 -12.18 -1.75
N ALA A 72 -3.52 -13.12 -1.27
CA ALA A 72 -3.24 -14.54 -1.45
C ALA A 72 -3.33 -14.96 -2.92
N ALA A 73 -4.25 -14.37 -3.69
CA ALA A 73 -4.43 -14.66 -5.10
C ALA A 73 -3.38 -13.98 -6.00
N ASP A 74 -2.86 -12.82 -5.60
CA ASP A 74 -1.85 -12.06 -6.34
C ASP A 74 -0.85 -11.36 -5.39
N PRO A 75 0.20 -12.09 -4.95
CA PRO A 75 1.22 -11.57 -4.04
C PRO A 75 2.05 -10.40 -4.61
N GLU A 76 2.07 -10.21 -5.93
CA GLU A 76 2.76 -9.10 -6.59
C GLU A 76 2.16 -7.74 -6.19
N MET A 77 0.92 -7.70 -5.69
CA MET A 77 0.35 -6.49 -5.10
C MET A 77 1.13 -6.02 -3.87
N ILE A 78 1.60 -6.93 -3.02
CA ILE A 78 2.40 -6.60 -1.83
C ILE A 78 3.80 -6.13 -2.27
N ALA A 79 4.40 -6.81 -3.25
CA ALA A 79 5.69 -6.40 -3.81
C ALA A 79 5.60 -4.99 -4.43
N SER A 80 4.52 -4.71 -5.17
CA SER A 80 4.23 -3.40 -5.72
C SER A 80 4.08 -2.34 -4.62
N ALA A 81 3.37 -2.66 -3.53
CA ALA A 81 3.22 -1.75 -2.39
C ALA A 81 4.56 -1.41 -1.73
N ALA A 82 5.46 -2.38 -1.60
CA ALA A 82 6.81 -2.13 -1.08
C ALA A 82 7.65 -1.24 -2.02
N CYS A 83 7.56 -1.46 -3.33
CA CYS A 83 8.16 -0.55 -4.31
C CYS A 83 7.58 0.88 -4.17
N ASP A 84 6.26 1.00 -4.01
CA ASP A 84 5.60 2.29 -3.81
C ASP A 84 6.12 2.99 -2.54
N ILE A 85 6.33 2.26 -1.43
CA ILE A 85 6.92 2.81 -0.19
C ILE A 85 8.36 3.29 -0.44
N GLN A 86 9.21 2.47 -1.07
CA GLN A 86 10.59 2.85 -1.36
C GLN A 86 10.65 4.10 -2.25
N ALA A 87 9.76 4.16 -3.24
CA ALA A 87 9.72 5.24 -4.20
C ALA A 87 9.23 6.56 -3.56
N VAL A 88 8.32 6.50 -2.58
CA VAL A 88 7.95 7.69 -1.78
C VAL A 88 9.13 8.15 -0.92
N ARG A 89 9.77 7.23 -0.16
CA ARG A 89 10.92 7.57 0.69
C ARG A 89 12.08 8.20 -0.08
N THR A 90 12.32 7.77 -1.32
CA THR A 90 13.47 8.24 -2.12
C THR A 90 13.19 9.54 -2.85
N ARG A 91 11.93 9.84 -3.21
CA ARG A 91 11.57 10.99 -4.05
C ARG A 91 10.95 12.15 -3.28
N ASP A 92 10.33 11.89 -2.13
CA ASP A 92 9.73 12.93 -1.29
C ASP A 92 10.70 13.32 -0.16
N PRO A 93 11.30 14.53 -0.20
CA PRO A 93 12.22 14.98 0.84
C PRO A 93 11.55 15.16 2.21
N ALA A 94 10.21 15.24 2.28
CA ALA A 94 9.48 15.32 3.53
C ALA A 94 9.30 13.94 4.21
N VAL A 95 9.63 12.84 3.52
CA VAL A 95 9.45 11.47 4.01
C VAL A 95 10.80 10.81 4.29
N ASP A 96 11.19 10.76 5.55
CA ASP A 96 12.47 10.19 5.99
C ASP A 96 12.38 8.68 6.37
N LYS A 97 11.17 8.17 6.56
CA LYS A 97 10.86 6.83 7.11
C LYS A 97 10.02 5.97 6.16
N TYR A 98 10.28 4.66 6.15
CA TYR A 98 9.49 3.69 5.38
C TYR A 98 8.07 3.49 5.93
N SER A 99 7.87 3.67 7.23
CA SER A 99 6.58 3.54 7.91
C SER A 99 5.61 4.68 7.58
N THR A 100 6.11 5.87 7.22
CA THR A 100 5.29 7.07 6.98
C THR A 100 4.26 6.90 5.85
N PRO A 101 4.61 6.39 4.64
CA PRO A 101 3.64 6.11 3.61
C PRO A 101 2.56 5.12 4.05
N LEU A 102 2.98 4.07 4.74
CA LEU A 102 2.10 3.01 5.22
C LEU A 102 1.11 3.51 6.27
N LEU A 103 1.51 4.40 7.17
CA LEU A 103 0.67 4.89 8.26
C LEU A 103 -0.23 6.07 7.85
N TYR A 104 0.33 7.05 7.14
CA TYR A 104 -0.24 8.39 7.09
C TYR A 104 -0.64 8.87 5.69
N LEU A 105 0.02 8.40 4.63
CA LEU A 105 -0.19 8.97 3.30
C LEU A 105 -1.45 8.40 2.62
N LYS A 106 -2.52 9.20 2.59
CA LYS A 106 -3.79 8.82 1.95
C LYS A 106 -3.65 8.47 0.47
N GLY A 107 -2.72 9.11 -0.25
CA GLY A 107 -2.44 8.78 -1.66
C GLY A 107 -1.91 7.36 -1.83
N PHE A 108 -1.04 6.92 -0.91
CA PHE A 108 -0.57 5.54 -0.85
C PHE A 108 -1.73 4.58 -0.54
N HIS A 109 -2.57 4.88 0.46
CA HIS A 109 -3.73 4.04 0.79
C HIS A 109 -4.72 3.92 -0.36
N ALA A 110 -5.01 5.03 -1.06
CA ALA A 110 -5.89 5.03 -2.22
C ALA A 110 -5.35 4.16 -3.36
N LEU A 111 -4.04 4.21 -3.61
CA LEU A 111 -3.40 3.34 -4.61
C LEU A 111 -3.55 1.86 -4.27
N GLN A 112 -3.23 1.47 -3.04
CA GLN A 112 -3.33 0.07 -2.66
C GLN A 112 -4.79 -0.41 -2.68
N ALA A 113 -5.73 0.42 -2.22
CA ALA A 113 -7.15 0.12 -2.32
C ALA A 113 -7.64 -0.02 -3.77
N TYR A 114 -7.12 0.80 -4.68
CA TYR A 114 -7.38 0.67 -6.11
C TYR A 114 -6.89 -0.68 -6.66
N ARG A 115 -5.70 -1.16 -6.28
CA ARG A 115 -5.21 -2.49 -6.74
C ARG A 115 -6.17 -3.61 -6.34
N ILE A 116 -6.72 -3.56 -5.12
CA ILE A 116 -7.76 -4.50 -4.66
C ILE A 116 -9.05 -4.36 -5.48
N GLY A 117 -9.52 -3.13 -5.71
CA GLY A 117 -10.69 -2.86 -6.55
C GLY A 117 -10.52 -3.35 -7.99
N HIS A 118 -9.34 -3.16 -8.57
CA HIS A 118 -8.97 -3.63 -9.90
C HIS A 118 -8.97 -5.16 -9.98
N TRP A 119 -8.38 -5.83 -8.99
CA TRP A 119 -8.40 -7.29 -8.91
C TRP A 119 -9.84 -7.83 -8.81
N LEU A 120 -10.68 -7.26 -7.95
CA LEU A 120 -12.09 -7.62 -7.83
C LEU A 120 -12.85 -7.44 -9.14
N TRP A 121 -12.58 -6.34 -9.85
CA TRP A 121 -13.19 -6.07 -11.15
C TRP A 121 -12.86 -7.16 -12.17
N ASN A 122 -11.59 -7.55 -12.23
CA ASN A 122 -11.11 -8.60 -13.15
C ASN A 122 -11.64 -9.99 -12.78
N LYS A 123 -11.95 -10.24 -11.50
CA LYS A 123 -12.62 -11.46 -11.03
C LYS A 123 -14.15 -11.45 -11.24
N GLY A 124 -14.70 -10.39 -11.83
CA GLY A 124 -16.14 -10.27 -12.07
C GLY A 124 -16.95 -9.77 -10.86
N ARG A 125 -16.32 -9.53 -9.71
CA ARG A 125 -16.95 -8.96 -8.49
C ARG A 125 -17.13 -7.44 -8.62
N ARG A 126 -17.72 -6.99 -9.73
CA ARG A 126 -17.80 -5.57 -10.13
C ARG A 126 -18.56 -4.70 -9.14
N ALA A 127 -19.65 -5.20 -8.56
CA ALA A 127 -20.41 -4.46 -7.56
C ALA A 127 -19.55 -4.09 -6.34
N LEU A 128 -18.72 -5.03 -5.87
CA LEU A 128 -17.80 -4.77 -4.75
C LEU A 128 -16.66 -3.84 -5.15
N ALA A 129 -16.15 -3.96 -6.37
CA ALA A 129 -15.13 -3.05 -6.90
C ALA A 129 -15.63 -1.59 -6.96
N ILE A 130 -16.86 -1.37 -7.44
CA ILE A 130 -17.49 -0.04 -7.47
C ILE A 130 -17.80 0.46 -6.05
N PHE A 131 -18.24 -0.41 -5.15
CA PHE A 131 -18.40 -0.05 -3.75
C PHE A 131 -17.09 0.45 -3.13
N LEU A 132 -15.98 -0.29 -3.33
CA LEU A 132 -14.67 0.12 -2.85
C LEU A 132 -14.18 1.42 -3.49
N GLN A 133 -14.39 1.62 -4.79
CA GLN A 133 -14.09 2.90 -5.46
C GLN A 133 -14.76 4.08 -4.75
N ASN A 134 -16.06 3.95 -4.45
CA ASN A 134 -16.80 5.01 -3.74
C ASN A 134 -16.25 5.22 -2.33
N GLN A 135 -15.94 4.15 -1.59
CA GLN A 135 -15.33 4.25 -0.27
C GLN A 135 -13.96 4.96 -0.31
N VAL A 136 -13.13 4.66 -1.31
CA VAL A 136 -11.83 5.32 -1.53
C VAL A 136 -12.03 6.80 -1.85
N SER A 137 -13.02 7.14 -2.67
CA SER A 137 -13.36 8.54 -3.00
C SER A 137 -13.79 9.31 -1.75
N VAL A 138 -14.64 8.74 -0.90
CA VAL A 138 -15.08 9.37 0.35
C VAL A 138 -13.93 9.51 1.35
N SER A 139 -13.20 8.43 1.63
CA SER A 139 -12.16 8.41 2.66
C SER A 139 -10.89 9.17 2.27
N PHE A 140 -10.49 9.10 1.00
CA PHE A 140 -9.18 9.61 0.55
C PHE A 140 -9.28 10.74 -0.48
N GLN A 141 -10.49 11.09 -0.96
CA GLN A 141 -10.73 12.10 -1.98
C GLN A 141 -10.01 11.79 -3.29
N VAL A 142 -9.94 10.50 -3.61
CA VAL A 142 -9.32 9.95 -4.81
C VAL A 142 -10.34 9.04 -5.49
N ASP A 143 -10.75 9.39 -6.70
CA ASP A 143 -11.73 8.61 -7.47
C ASP A 143 -11.05 7.94 -8.66
N ILE A 144 -10.82 6.63 -8.55
CA ILE A 144 -10.16 5.84 -9.58
C ILE A 144 -11.09 4.71 -9.98
N HIS A 145 -11.55 4.74 -11.23
CA HIS A 145 -12.37 3.67 -11.75
C HIS A 145 -11.57 2.34 -11.75
N PRO A 146 -12.12 1.24 -11.20
CA PRO A 146 -11.38 -0.01 -11.02
C PRO A 146 -10.98 -0.67 -12.35
N ALA A 147 -11.65 -0.36 -13.47
CA ALA A 147 -11.24 -0.83 -14.80
C ALA A 147 -10.05 -0.07 -15.42
N ALA A 148 -9.54 0.97 -14.77
CA ALA A 148 -8.31 1.63 -15.24
C ALA A 148 -7.20 0.58 -15.32
N LYS A 149 -6.36 0.64 -16.37
CA LYS A 149 -5.21 -0.27 -16.53
C LYS A 149 -3.88 0.43 -16.28
N ASN A 150 -3.88 1.75 -16.41
CA ASN A 150 -2.69 2.59 -16.40
C ASN A 150 -2.85 3.74 -15.39
N TRP A 151 -3.43 3.47 -14.21
CA TRP A 151 -3.52 4.53 -13.21
C TRP A 151 -2.09 5.01 -12.88
N PRO A 152 -1.77 6.29 -13.09
CA PRO A 152 -0.41 6.77 -13.15
C PRO A 152 0.12 6.99 -11.74
N TRP A 153 0.57 5.92 -11.11
CA TRP A 153 1.72 6.03 -10.24
C TRP A 153 2.93 5.57 -11.03
N ASP A 154 3.55 6.52 -11.74
CA ASP A 154 4.87 6.39 -12.37
C ASP A 154 6.02 6.16 -11.34
N TYR A 155 5.67 5.66 -10.14
CA TYR A 155 6.57 5.22 -9.09
C TYR A 155 6.99 3.76 -9.26
N ALA A 156 6.17 2.93 -9.91
CA ALA A 156 6.42 1.49 -10.09
C ALA A 156 7.04 1.08 -11.45
N ARG A 157 7.47 2.03 -12.31
CA ARG A 157 8.31 1.63 -13.45
C ARG A 157 9.65 1.15 -12.89
N PRO A 158 10.13 -0.05 -13.27
CA PRO A 158 11.47 -0.49 -12.93
C PRO A 158 12.47 0.59 -13.37
N CYS A 159 13.44 0.88 -12.50
CA CYS A 159 14.54 1.83 -12.73
C CYS A 159 15.51 1.38 -13.85
N HIS A 160 15.05 0.62 -14.84
CA HIS A 160 15.85 0.05 -15.93
C HIS A 160 16.02 0.97 -17.14
N ARG A 161 15.54 2.22 -17.10
CA ARG A 161 15.63 3.15 -18.25
C ARG A 161 16.59 4.33 -18.10
N TYR A 162 17.34 4.43 -17.00
CA TYR A 162 18.25 5.56 -16.77
C TYR A 162 19.71 5.18 -16.44
N CYS A 163 20.12 3.93 -16.69
CA CYS A 163 21.53 3.55 -16.62
C CYS A 163 21.94 2.78 -17.88
N GLY A 164 22.82 3.38 -18.68
CA GLY A 164 23.40 2.86 -19.93
C GLY A 164 22.65 3.37 -21.15
N GLY A 165 23.18 4.22 -22.02
CA GLY A 165 24.53 4.71 -22.27
C GLY A 165 24.44 5.41 -23.64
N GLY A 166 25.06 6.58 -23.78
CA GLY A 166 25.15 7.21 -25.08
C GLY A 166 25.88 6.30 -26.05
N ASP A 167 25.39 6.25 -27.30
CA ASP A 167 26.22 6.25 -28.50
C ASP A 167 25.34 6.28 -29.78
N GLY A 168 25.75 7.13 -30.72
CA GLY A 168 25.26 7.23 -32.11
C GLY A 168 24.19 8.31 -32.31
N GLY A 169 24.42 9.44 -32.97
CA GLY A 169 25.36 9.74 -34.06
C GLY A 169 24.55 10.41 -35.18
N TYR A 170 25.07 11.52 -35.70
CA TYR A 170 24.62 12.13 -36.95
C TYR A 170 24.80 11.16 -38.13
#